data_AF-W6UIG3-F1
#
_entry.id   AF-W6UIG3-F1
#
_cell.length_a   1.000
_cell.length_b   1.000
_cell.length_c   1.000
_cell.angle_alpha   90.00
_cell.angle_beta   90.00
_cell.angle_gamma   90.00
#
_symmetry.space_group_name_H-M   'P 1'
#
loop_
_entity.id
_entity.type
_entity.pdbx_description
1 polymer ?
#
loop_
_entity_poly.entity_id
_entity_poly.type
_entity_poly.pdbx_seq_one_letter_code
_entity_poly.pdbx_strand_id
1 'polypeptide(L)'
;MSDLEAVLADVSYLMAMEKSKNIATKAPKKNIIPDSSIRSIMVSYLSRHGKITFENIFQERLGFIFFVKFCKSQDSPNVQLIEFYEAIKDFELIDSECDRVREAKRIYDTYIMKELLSKVHLTMSDFSVHRIIGRGGFGEVYGCRKLDSGKM
;
A
#
# COMPACT_ATOMS: atom_id res chain seq x y z
N MET A 1 20.33 -35.33 -52.85
CA MET A 1 19.00 -35.14 -52.22
C MET A 1 19.13 -34.78 -50.74
N SER A 2 20.22 -35.18 -50.06
CA SER A 2 20.61 -34.79 -48.69
C SER A 2 20.89 -33.31 -48.49
N ASP A 3 21.57 -32.67 -49.45
CA ASP A 3 22.12 -31.33 -49.22
C ASP A 3 21.03 -30.25 -49.22
N LEU A 4 19.97 -30.46 -50.00
CA LEU A 4 18.82 -29.55 -50.01
C LEU A 4 18.03 -29.63 -48.70
N GLU A 5 17.90 -30.83 -48.13
CA GLU A 5 17.19 -31.05 -46.87
C GLU A 5 17.97 -30.46 -45.69
N ALA A 6 19.30 -30.58 -45.69
CA ALA A 6 20.16 -29.93 -44.70
C ALA A 6 20.05 -28.40 -44.77
N VAL A 7 20.10 -27.82 -45.97
CA VAL A 7 19.94 -26.36 -46.16
C VAL A 7 18.55 -25.89 -45.70
N LEU A 8 17.50 -26.65 -46.00
CA LEU A 8 16.14 -26.32 -45.56
C LEU A 8 16.01 -26.39 -44.03
N ALA A 9 16.64 -27.38 -43.39
CA ALA A 9 16.67 -27.49 -41.95
C ALA A 9 17.35 -26.27 -41.30
N ASP A 10 18.51 -25.86 -41.81
CA ASP A 10 19.26 -24.71 -41.31
C ASP A 10 18.50 -23.39 -41.50
N VAL A 11 17.87 -23.18 -42.67
CA VAL A 11 17.02 -22.01 -42.93
C VAL A 11 15.82 -21.99 -41.99
N SER A 12 15.19 -23.15 -41.75
CA SER A 12 14.06 -23.25 -40.82
C SER A 12 14.46 -22.93 -39.38
N TYR A 13 15.65 -23.37 -38.96
CA TYR A 13 16.20 -23.10 -37.63
C TYR A 13 16.54 -21.62 -37.45
N LEU A 14 17.18 -20.99 -38.44
CA LEU A 14 17.48 -19.56 -38.42
C LEU A 14 16.20 -18.72 -38.40
N MET A 15 15.19 -19.07 -39.19
CA MET A 15 13.88 -18.40 -39.13
C MET A 15 13.18 -18.58 -37.78
N ALA A 16 13.33 -19.74 -37.12
CA ALA A 16 12.80 -19.97 -35.78
C ALA A 16 13.53 -19.14 -34.72
N MET A 17 14.87 -19.02 -34.81
CA MET A 17 15.65 -18.13 -33.95
C MET A 17 15.27 -16.66 -34.16
N GLU A 18 15.05 -16.23 -35.39
CA GLU A 18 14.65 -14.85 -35.70
C GLU A 18 13.22 -14.54 -35.20
N LYS A 19 12.29 -15.49 -35.33
CA LYS A 19 10.95 -15.41 -34.70
C LYS A 19 10.99 -15.45 -33.17
N SER A 20 12.02 -16.04 -32.56
CA SER A 20 12.15 -16.04 -31.09
C SER A 20 12.60 -14.70 -30.52
N LYS A 21 13.31 -13.87 -31.31
CA LYS A 21 13.68 -12.50 -30.93
C LYS A 21 12.46 -11.56 -30.90
N ASN A 22 11.51 -11.78 -31.82
CA ASN A 22 10.19 -11.17 -31.74
C ASN A 22 9.27 -12.08 -30.95
N ILE A 23 9.34 -12.00 -29.62
CA ILE A 23 8.50 -12.74 -28.66
C ILE A 23 7.11 -12.97 -29.28
N ALA A 24 6.86 -14.18 -29.77
CA ALA A 24 5.52 -14.60 -30.14
C ALA A 24 4.74 -14.58 -28.83
N THR A 25 4.02 -13.49 -28.60
CA THR A 25 3.11 -13.32 -27.48
C THR A 25 2.01 -14.34 -27.66
N LYS A 26 2.24 -15.58 -27.20
CA LYS A 26 1.15 -16.49 -26.85
C LYS A 26 0.27 -15.65 -25.93
N ALA A 27 -0.88 -15.23 -26.45
CA ALA A 27 -1.82 -14.42 -25.69
C ALA A 27 -2.05 -15.14 -24.35
N PRO A 28 -1.74 -14.51 -23.20
CA PRO A 28 -1.93 -15.15 -21.92
C PRO A 28 -3.41 -15.53 -21.85
N LYS A 29 -3.71 -16.80 -21.63
CA LYS A 29 -5.08 -17.24 -21.36
C LYS A 29 -5.56 -16.39 -20.18
N LYS A 30 -6.45 -15.42 -20.45
CA LYS A 30 -6.94 -14.50 -19.44
C LYS A 30 -7.62 -15.34 -18.37
N ASN A 31 -7.13 -15.29 -17.14
CA ASN A 31 -7.78 -15.93 -16.02
C ASN A 31 -9.16 -15.28 -15.84
N ILE A 32 -10.21 -16.05 -16.06
CA ILE A 32 -11.60 -15.60 -15.87
C ILE A 32 -11.89 -15.69 -14.37
N ILE A 33 -12.13 -14.55 -13.74
CA ILE A 33 -12.53 -14.48 -12.33
C ILE A 33 -14.03 -14.80 -12.26
N PRO A 34 -14.48 -15.65 -11.32
CA PRO A 34 -15.89 -15.92 -11.11
C PRO A 34 -16.67 -14.64 -10.72
N ASP A 35 -17.98 -14.67 -10.96
CA ASP A 35 -18.88 -13.57 -10.61
C ASP A 35 -18.96 -13.35 -9.08
N SER A 36 -19.31 -12.12 -8.67
CA SER A 36 -19.39 -11.69 -7.26
C SER A 36 -20.32 -12.57 -6.41
N SER A 37 -21.30 -13.24 -7.01
CA SER A 37 -22.16 -14.24 -6.37
C SER A 37 -21.39 -15.34 -5.62
N ILE A 38 -20.15 -15.66 -6.05
CA ILE A 38 -19.30 -16.65 -5.39
C ILE A 38 -18.93 -16.25 -3.95
N ARG A 39 -19.00 -14.96 -3.61
CA ARG A 39 -18.64 -14.44 -2.29
C ARG A 39 -19.41 -15.12 -1.16
N SER A 40 -20.71 -15.35 -1.31
CA SER A 40 -21.54 -15.94 -0.25
C SER A 40 -21.05 -17.34 0.14
N ILE A 41 -20.73 -18.16 -0.86
CA ILE A 41 -20.22 -19.52 -0.69
C ILE A 41 -18.80 -19.47 -0.13
N MET A 42 -17.94 -18.63 -0.72
CA MET A 42 -16.53 -18.55 -0.33
C MET A 42 -16.33 -18.00 1.09
N VAL A 43 -17.12 -17.00 1.50
CA VAL A 43 -17.08 -16.50 2.88
C VAL A 43 -17.49 -17.60 3.85
N SER A 44 -18.57 -18.34 3.56
CA SER A 44 -19.01 -19.45 4.42
C SER A 44 -17.96 -20.57 4.51
N TYR A 45 -17.31 -20.90 3.39
CA TYR A 45 -16.25 -21.90 3.33
C TYR A 45 -15.00 -21.45 4.10
N LEU A 46 -14.50 -20.26 3.82
CA LEU A 46 -13.29 -19.72 4.45
C LEU A 46 -13.49 -19.47 5.95
N SER A 47 -14.68 -19.06 6.38
CA SER A 47 -15.03 -18.91 7.80
C SER A 47 -14.95 -20.24 8.55
N ARG A 48 -15.49 -21.32 7.97
CA ARG A 48 -15.42 -22.67 8.59
C ARG A 48 -14.00 -23.17 8.72
N HIS A 49 -13.12 -22.80 7.79
CA HIS A 49 -11.70 -23.12 7.83
C HIS A 49 -10.86 -22.15 8.66
N GLY A 50 -11.46 -21.13 9.30
CA GLY A 50 -10.73 -20.14 10.10
C GLY A 50 -9.77 -19.27 9.29
N LYS A 51 -9.95 -19.16 7.96
CA LYS A 51 -9.07 -18.40 7.07
C LYS A 51 -9.44 -16.91 6.98
N ILE A 52 -10.60 -16.52 7.49
CA ILE A 52 -11.03 -15.11 7.56
C ILE A 52 -10.54 -14.49 8.86
N THR A 53 -9.22 -14.51 9.07
CA THR A 53 -8.57 -13.73 10.13
C THR A 53 -7.67 -12.69 9.48
N PHE A 54 -7.38 -11.62 10.22
CA PHE A 54 -6.54 -10.54 9.71
C PHE A 54 -5.16 -11.08 9.33
N GLU A 55 -4.54 -11.89 10.20
CA GLU A 55 -3.20 -12.45 9.97
C GLU A 55 -3.16 -13.28 8.69
N ASN A 56 -4.15 -14.14 8.47
CA ASN A 56 -4.19 -15.01 7.29
C ASN A 56 -4.38 -14.21 6.01
N ILE A 57 -5.29 -13.23 6.00
CA ILE A 57 -5.54 -12.39 4.83
C ILE A 57 -4.36 -11.45 4.56
N PHE A 58 -3.75 -10.91 5.61
CA PHE A 58 -2.66 -9.95 5.50
C PHE A 58 -1.34 -10.60 5.08
N GLN A 59 -1.08 -11.84 5.52
CA GLN A 59 0.12 -12.58 5.11
C GLN A 59 0.03 -13.09 3.66
N GLU A 60 -1.17 -13.30 3.13
CA GLU A 60 -1.36 -13.66 1.73
C GLU A 60 -1.07 -12.47 0.79
N ARG A 61 -0.25 -12.69 -0.25
CA ARG A 61 0.12 -11.63 -1.22
C ARG A 61 -1.09 -10.95 -1.86
N LEU A 62 -2.09 -11.72 -2.26
CA LEU A 62 -3.31 -11.16 -2.87
C LEU A 62 -4.18 -10.44 -1.84
N GLY A 63 -4.32 -11.02 -0.64
CA GLY A 63 -5.06 -10.41 0.46
C GLY A 63 -4.48 -9.06 0.87
N PHE A 64 -3.15 -8.95 0.98
CA PHE A 64 -2.46 -7.69 1.21
C PHE A 64 -2.76 -6.65 0.12
N ILE A 65 -2.61 -6.99 -1.16
CA ILE A 65 -2.88 -6.05 -2.27
C ILE A 65 -4.32 -5.52 -2.24
N PHE A 66 -5.30 -6.40 -2.00
CA PHE A 66 -6.70 -5.98 -1.89
C PHE A 66 -6.96 -5.15 -0.64
N PHE A 67 -6.30 -5.47 0.47
CA PHE A 67 -6.38 -4.71 1.71
C PHE A 67 -5.82 -3.29 1.54
N VAL A 68 -4.64 -3.13 0.95
CA VAL A 68 -4.05 -1.83 0.63
C VAL A 68 -4.98 -1.02 -0.27
N LYS A 69 -5.54 -1.64 -1.32
CA LYS A 69 -6.50 -1.00 -2.22
C LYS A 69 -7.75 -0.53 -1.49
N PHE A 70 -8.28 -1.35 -0.58
CA PHE A 70 -9.41 -0.99 0.26
C PHE A 70 -9.09 0.21 1.15
N CYS A 71 -7.95 0.20 1.84
CA CYS A 71 -7.56 1.30 2.71
C CYS A 71 -7.35 2.61 1.97
N LYS A 72 -6.72 2.57 0.78
CA LYS A 72 -6.58 3.74 -0.12
C LYS A 72 -7.92 4.29 -0.62
N SER A 73 -8.96 3.45 -0.68
CA SER A 73 -10.29 3.84 -1.14
C SER A 73 -11.17 4.45 -0.04
N GLN A 74 -10.79 4.31 1.24
CA GLN A 74 -11.58 4.77 2.40
C GLN A 74 -11.07 6.10 2.98
N ASP A 75 -10.04 6.74 2.39
CA ASP A 75 -9.41 8.00 2.84
C ASP A 75 -9.23 8.10 4.37
N SER A 76 -8.91 6.97 4.99
CA SER A 76 -8.78 6.87 6.44
C SER A 76 -7.35 7.24 6.88
N PRO A 77 -7.14 7.73 8.12
CA PRO A 77 -5.80 7.97 8.66
C PRO A 77 -4.89 6.73 8.62
N ASN A 78 -5.47 5.54 8.47
CA ASN A 78 -4.76 4.26 8.33
C ASN A 78 -3.99 4.12 7.01
N VAL A 79 -4.24 4.97 6.01
CA VAL A 79 -3.47 4.96 4.75
C VAL A 79 -2.00 5.26 5.01
N GLN A 80 -1.70 6.20 5.92
CA GLN A 80 -0.32 6.56 6.26
C GLN A 80 0.41 5.40 6.96
N LEU A 81 -0.28 4.62 7.79
CA LEU A 81 0.29 3.43 8.45
C LEU A 81 0.68 2.35 7.44
N ILE A 82 -0.14 2.18 6.40
CA ILE A 82 0.13 1.20 5.33
C ILE A 82 1.28 1.65 4.45
N GLU A 83 1.33 2.92 4.07
CA GLU A 83 2.44 3.49 3.31
C GLU A 83 3.76 3.41 4.09
N PHE A 84 3.71 3.61 5.41
CA PHE A 84 4.85 3.40 6.29
C PHE A 84 5.31 1.93 6.33
N TYR A 85 4.36 0.99 6.43
CA TYR A 85 4.68 -0.44 6.41
C TYR A 85 5.29 -0.88 5.06
N GLU A 86 4.74 -0.41 3.93
CA GLU A 86 5.32 -0.64 2.60
C GLU A 86 6.75 -0.07 2.52
N ALA A 87 6.97 1.16 3.01
CA ALA A 87 8.30 1.77 3.01
C ALA A 87 9.33 1.00 3.86
N ILE A 88 8.92 0.41 4.99
CA ILE A 88 9.78 -0.47 5.79
C ILE A 88 10.12 -1.75 5.02
N LYS A 89 9.14 -2.34 4.33
CA LYS A 89 9.38 -3.55 3.54
C LYS A 89 10.30 -3.31 2.35
N ASP A 90 10.18 -2.16 1.70
CA ASP A 90 11.12 -1.75 0.65
C ASP A 90 12.51 -1.46 1.22
N PHE A 91 12.58 -0.87 2.41
CA PHE A 91 13.83 -0.62 3.13
C PHE A 91 14.56 -1.90 3.51
N GLU A 92 13.85 -2.96 3.93
CA GLU A 92 14.42 -4.29 4.22
C GLU A 92 15.16 -4.90 3.01
N LEU A 93 14.77 -4.54 1.78
CA LEU A 93 15.36 -5.05 0.54
C LEU A 93 16.60 -4.27 0.07
N ILE A 94 16.98 -3.18 0.75
CA ILE A 94 18.13 -2.36 0.36
C ILE A 94 19.43 -2.98 0.88
N ASP A 95 20.24 -3.47 -0.05
CA ASP A 95 21.57 -4.05 0.25
C ASP A 95 22.68 -2.99 0.42
N SER A 96 22.53 -1.84 -0.23
CA SER A 96 23.50 -0.73 -0.20
C SER A 96 23.42 0.07 1.10
N GLU A 97 24.54 0.18 1.83
CA GLU A 97 24.60 0.91 3.11
C GLU A 97 24.36 2.42 2.94
N CYS A 98 24.87 3.03 1.86
CA CYS A 98 24.69 4.45 1.57
C CYS A 98 23.21 4.79 1.31
N ASP A 99 22.53 3.95 0.54
CA ASP A 99 21.10 4.14 0.23
C ASP A 99 20.24 3.81 1.45
N ARG A 100 20.65 2.83 2.27
CA ARG A 100 19.99 2.52 3.54
C ARG A 100 19.98 3.72 4.48
N VAL A 101 21.11 4.38 4.72
CA VAL A 101 21.13 5.54 5.63
C VAL A 101 20.25 6.69 5.11
N ARG A 102 20.29 6.95 3.80
CA ARG A 102 19.47 7.98 3.16
C ARG A 102 17.97 7.67 3.32
N GLU A 103 17.59 6.43 3.04
CA GLU A 103 16.20 6.01 3.04
C GLU A 103 15.64 5.88 4.46
N ALA A 104 16.45 5.42 5.42
CA ALA A 104 16.10 5.43 6.83
C ALA A 104 15.77 6.83 7.32
N LYS A 105 16.61 7.82 6.99
CA LYS A 105 16.37 9.22 7.36
C LYS A 105 15.10 9.75 6.71
N ARG A 106 14.88 9.45 5.42
CA ARG A 106 13.66 9.85 4.70
C ARG A 106 12.39 9.29 5.35
N ILE A 107 12.39 7.99 5.67
CA ILE A 107 11.25 7.30 6.30
C ILE A 107 10.98 7.89 7.68
N TYR A 108 12.03 8.13 8.47
CA TYR A 108 11.93 8.72 9.81
C TYR A 108 11.32 10.12 9.77
N ASP A 109 11.84 11.01 8.93
CA ASP A 109 11.37 12.39 8.83
C ASP A 109 9.93 12.47 8.26
N THR A 110 9.60 11.58 7.31
CA THR A 110 8.29 11.61 6.61
C THR A 110 7.16 11.04 7.45
N TYR A 111 7.37 9.87 8.06
CA TYR A 111 6.30 9.12 8.72
C TYR A 111 6.38 9.26 10.24
N ILE A 112 7.54 9.03 10.85
CA ILE A 112 7.66 9.00 12.31
C ILE A 112 7.59 10.42 12.88
N MET A 113 8.41 11.35 12.41
CA MET A 113 8.46 12.72 12.94
C MET A 113 7.14 13.46 12.73
N LYS A 114 6.53 13.31 11.55
CA LYS A 114 5.25 13.94 11.19
C LYS A 114 4.07 13.37 11.99
N GLU A 115 4.04 12.06 12.23
CA GLU A 115 2.99 11.41 13.01
C GLU A 115 3.14 11.66 14.52
N LEU A 116 4.38 11.77 15.03
CA LEU A 116 4.65 12.18 16.41
C LEU A 116 4.15 13.61 16.68
N LEU A 117 4.27 14.50 15.68
CA LEU A 117 3.78 15.88 15.74
C LEU A 117 2.24 15.98 15.60
N SER A 118 1.60 15.04 14.91
CA SER A 118 0.14 15.06 14.70
C SER A 118 -0.64 14.34 15.81
N LYS A 119 -0.03 13.37 16.50
CA LYS A 119 -0.63 12.62 17.62
C LYS A 119 -0.49 13.31 18.99
N VAL A 120 -0.06 14.56 19.06
CA VAL A 120 -0.07 15.30 20.34
C VAL A 120 -1.52 15.40 20.80
N HIS A 121 -1.89 14.62 21.82
CA HIS A 121 -3.15 14.77 22.52
C HIS A 121 -3.19 16.17 23.09
N LEU A 122 -3.96 17.04 22.43
CA LEU A 122 -4.10 18.43 22.86
C LEU A 122 -4.86 18.43 24.18
N THR A 123 -4.18 18.92 25.20
CA THR A 123 -4.70 19.14 26.53
C THR A 123 -4.97 20.63 26.73
N MET A 124 -5.73 20.99 27.76
CA MET A 124 -5.99 22.42 28.06
C MET A 124 -4.70 23.23 28.27
N SER A 125 -3.60 22.60 28.67
CA SER A 125 -2.29 23.25 28.80
C SER A 125 -1.65 23.68 27.48
N ASP A 126 -2.10 23.17 26.34
CA ASP A 126 -1.59 23.55 25.02
C ASP A 126 -2.22 24.86 24.49
N PHE A 127 -3.23 25.37 25.20
CA PHE A 127 -3.97 26.57 24.84
C PHE A 127 -3.90 27.63 25.94
N SER A 128 -3.56 28.85 25.55
CA SER A 128 -3.75 30.03 26.39
C SER A 128 -5.19 30.52 26.22
N VAL A 129 -6.04 30.18 27.19
CA VAL A 129 -7.45 30.57 27.22
C VAL A 129 -7.57 32.02 27.67
N HIS A 130 -8.29 32.83 26.89
CA HIS A 130 -8.58 34.24 27.14
C HIS A 130 -10.02 34.42 27.63
N ARG A 131 -10.61 35.61 27.45
CA ARG A 131 -11.98 35.89 27.87
C ARG A 131 -13.04 35.08 27.09
N ILE A 132 -14.20 34.92 27.71
CA ILE A 132 -15.41 34.36 27.09
C ILE A 132 -15.87 35.28 25.96
N ILE A 133 -16.17 34.70 24.81
CA ILE A 133 -16.68 35.38 23.62
C ILE A 133 -18.17 35.11 23.39
N GLY A 134 -18.74 34.09 24.03
CA GLY A 134 -20.18 33.80 23.95
C GLY A 134 -20.64 32.77 24.98
N ARG A 135 -21.93 32.79 25.32
CA ARG A 135 -22.58 31.84 26.22
C ARG A 135 -23.80 31.23 25.54
N GLY A 136 -23.94 29.91 25.60
CA GLY A 136 -25.07 29.16 25.04
C GLY A 136 -25.59 28.10 26.01
N GLY A 137 -26.64 27.37 25.63
CA GLY A 137 -27.29 26.37 26.49
C GLY A 137 -26.43 25.17 26.89
N PHE A 138 -25.31 24.95 26.19
CA PHE A 138 -24.37 23.85 26.44
C PHE A 138 -23.01 24.32 26.98
N GLY A 139 -22.86 25.61 27.33
CA GLY A 139 -21.65 26.13 27.94
C GLY A 139 -21.17 27.46 27.36
N GLU A 140 -19.91 27.77 27.62
CA GLU A 140 -19.28 29.04 27.27
C GLU A 140 -18.18 28.82 26.22
N VAL A 141 -18.09 29.75 25.27
CA VAL A 141 -17.04 29.76 24.25
C VAL A 141 -15.96 30.74 24.68
N TYR A 142 -14.72 30.27 24.75
CA TYR A 142 -13.56 31.09 25.09
C TYR A 142 -12.74 31.38 23.83
N GLY A 143 -12.22 32.61 23.71
CA GLY A 143 -11.12 32.84 22.78
C GLY A 143 -9.87 32.15 23.33
N CYS A 144 -9.14 31.39 22.51
CA CYS A 144 -7.91 30.74 22.96
C CYS A 144 -6.80 30.92 21.91
N ARG A 145 -5.54 30.92 22.36
CA ARG A 145 -4.37 30.93 21.49
C ARG A 145 -3.64 29.60 21.63
N LYS A 146 -3.34 28.94 20.52
CA LYS A 146 -2.51 27.73 20.56
C LYS A 146 -1.06 28.11 20.83
N LEU A 147 -0.44 27.53 21.86
CA LEU A 147 0.90 27.92 22.31
C LEU A 147 2.02 27.54 21.33
N ASP A 148 1.82 26.45 20.58
CA ASP A 148 2.82 25.92 19.64
C ASP A 148 3.00 26.78 18.37
N SER A 149 1.90 27.33 17.87
CA SER A 149 1.81 27.99 16.56
C SER A 149 1.42 29.46 16.67
N GLY A 150 1.07 29.92 17.88
CA GLY A 150 0.69 31.29 18.17
C GLY A 150 -0.61 31.75 17.51
N LYS A 151 -1.34 30.84 16.85
CA LYS A 151 -2.61 31.14 16.17
C LYS A 151 -3.74 31.33 17.18
N MET A 152 -4.55 32.36 16.94
CA MET A 152 -5.76 32.72 17.68
C MET A 152 -6.99 32.04 17.08
#